data_AF-A0A9X1Q7T3-F1
#
_entry.id   AF-A0A9X1Q7T3-F1
#
_cell.length_a   1.000
_cell.length_b   1.000
_cell.length_c   1.000
_cell.angle_alpha   90.00
_cell.angle_beta   90.00
_cell.angle_gamma   90.00
#
_symmetry.space_group_name_H-M   'P 1'
#
loop_
_entity.id
_entity.type
_entity.pdbx_description
1 polymer ?
#
loop_
_entity_poly.entity_id
_entity_poly.type
_entity_poly.pdbx_seq_one_letter_code
_entity_poly.pdbx_strand_id
1 'polypeptide(L)'
;MIILDHTAVLALCRGHRLLSGLAVVEVDDPYQRAHVPALCLVAATLELPGVVAHVGALPGLEFLPLDFAGAAAVEQTVAAGLGWTYGHAVYAAAASAVEGQVLTATPEVYDGTGVWAVDIGKP
;
A
#
# COMPACT_ATOMS: atom_id res chain seq x y z
N MET A 1 0.71 4.47 10.97
CA MET A 1 1.03 3.20 10.27
C MET A 1 1.53 3.51 8.86
N ILE A 2 2.56 2.83 8.34
CA ILE A 2 3.03 3.01 6.95
C ILE A 2 2.33 2.00 6.05
N ILE A 3 1.70 2.48 4.98
CA ILE A 3 1.02 1.65 3.97
C ILE A 3 1.69 1.86 2.62
N LEU A 4 1.98 0.77 1.91
CA LEU A 4 2.44 0.81 0.52
C LEU A 4 1.27 0.53 -0.40
N ASP A 5 0.87 1.51 -1.21
CA ASP A 5 -0.08 1.25 -2.29
C ASP A 5 0.59 0.46 -3.44
N HIS A 6 -0.19 0.16 -4.48
CA HIS A 6 0.31 -0.63 -5.60
C HIS A 6 1.46 0.05 -6.37
N THR A 7 1.50 1.39 -6.41
CA THR A 7 2.56 2.14 -7.08
C THR A 7 3.86 2.12 -6.27
N ALA A 8 3.78 2.21 -4.95
CA ALA A 8 4.92 2.05 -4.06
C ALA A 8 5.44 0.61 -4.06
N VAL A 9 4.55 -0.40 -4.13
CA VAL A 9 4.95 -1.80 -4.31
C VAL A 9 5.73 -1.98 -5.61
N LEU A 10 5.27 -1.39 -6.72
CA LEU A 10 5.99 -1.43 -8.00
C LEU A 10 7.36 -0.75 -7.93
N ALA A 11 7.44 0.41 -7.28
CA ALA A 11 8.71 1.12 -7.06
C ALA A 11 9.67 0.29 -6.20
N LEU A 12 9.19 -0.34 -5.14
CA LEU A 12 9.97 -1.27 -4.30
C LEU A 12 10.55 -2.41 -5.14
N CYS A 13 9.73 -3.08 -5.94
CA CYS A 13 10.18 -4.15 -6.84
C CYS A 13 11.19 -3.70 -7.89
N ARG A 14 11.19 -2.40 -8.24
CA ARG A 14 12.15 -1.78 -9.16
C ARG A 14 13.43 -1.29 -8.47
N GLY A 15 13.55 -1.48 -7.15
CA GLY A 15 14.75 -1.14 -6.39
C GLY A 15 14.75 0.27 -5.79
N HIS A 16 13.58 0.86 -5.54
CA HIS A 16 13.48 2.17 -4.94
C HIS A 16 14.12 2.21 -3.54
N ARG A 17 15.24 2.96 -3.42
CA ARG A 17 16.17 2.88 -2.28
C ARG A 17 15.51 3.04 -0.91
N LEU A 18 14.64 4.05 -0.76
CA LEU A 18 13.95 4.31 0.51
C LEU A 18 13.03 3.14 0.90
N LEU A 19 12.27 2.62 -0.07
CA LEU A 19 11.32 1.54 0.16
C LEU A 19 12.05 0.22 0.44
N SER A 20 13.15 -0.05 -0.27
CA SER A 20 14.00 -1.20 0.00
C SER A 20 14.54 -1.15 1.43
N GLY A 21 14.94 0.02 1.92
CA GLY A 21 15.37 0.21 3.31
C GLY A 21 14.29 -0.13 4.34
N LEU A 22 13.03 0.20 4.06
CA LEU A 22 11.91 -0.18 4.93
C LEU A 22 11.63 -1.69 4.89
N ALA A 23 11.72 -2.30 3.71
CA ALA A 23 11.28 -3.67 3.48
C ALA A 23 12.29 -4.75 3.91
N VAL A 24 13.58 -4.42 4.05
CA VAL A 24 14.62 -5.40 4.42
C VAL A 24 14.94 -5.44 5.92
N VAL A 25 14.49 -4.45 6.69
CA VAL A 25 14.72 -4.41 8.13
C VAL A 25 13.72 -5.35 8.80
N GLU A 26 14.24 -6.40 9.43
CA GLU A 26 13.44 -7.23 10.32
C GLU A 26 13.14 -6.43 11.59
N VAL A 27 11.85 -6.21 11.86
CA VAL A 27 11.39 -5.52 13.06
C VAL A 27 10.56 -6.50 13.90
N ASP A 28 10.93 -6.62 15.18
CA ASP A 28 10.26 -7.47 16.16
C ASP A 28 8.81 -7.04 16.40
N ASP A 29 8.53 -5.75 16.27
CA ASP A 29 7.20 -5.17 16.37
C ASP A 29 6.52 -5.09 14.98
N PRO A 30 5.45 -5.87 14.72
CA PRO A 30 4.73 -5.83 13.45
C PRO A 30 4.16 -4.46 13.12
N TYR A 31 3.82 -3.64 14.12
CA TYR A 31 3.29 -2.29 13.91
C TYR A 31 4.33 -1.32 13.33
N GLN A 32 5.61 -1.68 13.39
CA GLN A 32 6.71 -0.92 12.79
C GLN A 32 7.06 -1.38 11.37
N ARG A 33 6.48 -2.47 10.89
CA ARG A 33 6.63 -2.93 9.49
C ARG A 33 5.84 -2.05 8.53
N ALA A 34 6.24 -2.03 7.28
CA ALA A 34 5.43 -1.41 6.23
C ALA A 34 4.31 -2.37 5.83
N HIS A 35 3.07 -1.88 5.75
CA HIS A 35 1.90 -2.69 5.52
C HIS A 35 1.50 -2.64 4.05
N VAL A 36 1.19 -3.78 3.45
CA VAL A 36 0.82 -3.89 2.04
C VAL A 36 -0.58 -4.50 1.93
N PRO A 37 -1.59 -3.72 1.51
CA PRO A 37 -2.93 -4.24 1.28
C PRO A 37 -2.94 -5.29 0.16
N ALA A 38 -3.60 -6.43 0.39
CA ALA A 38 -3.61 -7.53 -0.57
C ALA A 38 -4.13 -7.14 -1.97
N LEU A 39 -5.05 -6.20 -2.04
CA LEU A 39 -5.60 -5.72 -3.32
C LEU A 39 -4.58 -4.86 -4.09
N CYS A 40 -3.68 -4.17 -3.38
CA CYS A 40 -2.57 -3.43 -3.99
C CYS A 40 -1.52 -4.39 -4.59
N LEU A 41 -1.32 -5.58 -4.01
CA LEU A 41 -0.49 -6.62 -4.61
C LEU A 41 -1.06 -7.13 -5.94
N VAL A 42 -2.38 -7.35 -5.99
CA VAL A 42 -3.06 -7.76 -7.22
C VAL A 42 -2.90 -6.68 -8.29
N ALA A 43 -3.16 -5.42 -7.95
CA ALA A 43 -2.98 -4.29 -8.86
C ALA A 43 -1.54 -4.18 -9.38
N ALA A 44 -0.53 -4.29 -8.51
CA ALA A 44 0.87 -4.27 -8.91
C ALA A 44 1.25 -5.47 -9.80
N THR A 45 0.67 -6.64 -9.56
CA THR A 45 0.95 -7.85 -10.36
C THR A 45 0.46 -7.73 -11.80
N LEU A 46 -0.59 -6.94 -12.05
CA LEU A 46 -1.07 -6.66 -13.41
C LEU A 46 -0.05 -5.87 -14.24
N GLU A 47 0.78 -5.05 -13.58
CA GLU A 47 1.83 -4.24 -14.20
C GLU A 47 3.19 -4.95 -14.23
N LEU A 48 3.51 -5.71 -13.17
CA LEU A 48 4.76 -6.44 -13.03
C LEU A 48 4.51 -7.86 -12.50
N PRO A 49 4.49 -8.88 -13.37
CA PRO A 49 4.38 -10.27 -12.94
C PRO A 49 5.50 -10.66 -11.96
N GLY A 50 5.16 -11.42 -10.92
CA GLY A 50 6.12 -11.88 -9.91
C GLY A 50 6.28 -10.97 -8.69
N VAL A 51 5.60 -9.80 -8.65
CA VAL A 51 5.59 -8.88 -7.50
C VAL A 51 5.31 -9.61 -6.18
N VAL A 52 4.27 -10.43 -6.11
CA VAL A 52 3.87 -11.13 -4.86
C VAL A 52 4.99 -12.00 -4.31
N ALA A 53 5.63 -12.79 -5.17
CA ALA A 53 6.74 -13.65 -4.75
C ALA A 53 7.96 -12.84 -4.29
N HIS A 54 8.24 -11.74 -4.97
CA HIS A 54 9.35 -10.85 -4.61
C HIS A 54 9.13 -10.19 -3.23
N VAL A 55 7.99 -9.52 -3.04
CA VAL A 55 7.73 -8.80 -1.78
C VAL A 55 7.44 -9.74 -0.61
N GLY A 56 6.85 -10.91 -0.87
CA GLY A 56 6.62 -11.93 0.16
C GLY A 56 7.90 -12.50 0.79
N ALA A 57 9.05 -12.30 0.16
CA ALA A 57 10.35 -12.69 0.70
C ALA A 57 11.00 -11.59 1.59
N LEU A 58 10.39 -10.41 1.71
CA LEU A 58 10.96 -9.27 2.42
C LEU A 58 10.44 -9.21 3.87
N PRO A 59 11.32 -9.25 4.89
CA PRO A 59 10.92 -9.41 6.30
C PRO A 59 10.30 -8.16 6.93
N GLY A 60 10.53 -6.98 6.35
CA GLY A 60 10.02 -5.70 6.84
C GLY A 60 8.60 -5.37 6.37
N LEU A 61 7.90 -6.34 5.75
CA LEU A 61 6.55 -6.16 5.23
C LEU A 61 5.53 -6.99 6.02
N GLU A 62 4.36 -6.39 6.22
CA GLU A 62 3.16 -7.05 6.74
C GLU A 62 2.04 -6.98 5.69
N PHE A 63 1.26 -8.03 5.50
CA PHE A 63 0.24 -8.09 4.45
C PHE A 63 -1.16 -7.99 5.03
N LEU A 64 -1.92 -6.98 4.59
CA LEU A 64 -3.28 -6.75 5.09
C LEU A 64 -4.31 -7.51 4.24
N PRO A 65 -5.08 -8.45 4.82
CA PRO A 65 -6.11 -9.17 4.10
C PRO A 65 -7.27 -8.25 3.72
N LEU A 66 -7.92 -8.53 2.59
CA LEU A 66 -9.18 -7.88 2.24
C LEU A 66 -10.33 -8.64 2.90
N ASP A 67 -10.89 -8.07 3.97
CA ASP A 67 -12.10 -8.57 4.60
C ASP A 67 -13.36 -7.95 3.98
N PHE A 68 -14.53 -8.27 4.53
CA PHE A 68 -15.80 -7.75 4.02
C PHE A 68 -15.92 -6.23 4.17
N ALA A 69 -15.43 -5.66 5.27
CA ALA A 69 -15.49 -4.22 5.50
C ALA A 69 -14.58 -3.47 4.51
N GLY A 70 -13.37 -4.00 4.27
CA GLY A 70 -12.47 -3.50 3.24
C GLY A 70 -13.08 -3.60 1.84
N ALA A 71 -13.75 -4.69 1.51
CA ALA A 71 -14.42 -4.84 0.21
C ALA A 71 -15.54 -3.80 0.01
N ALA A 72 -16.39 -3.60 1.02
CA ALA A 72 -17.44 -2.58 0.99
C ALA A 72 -16.86 -1.15 0.89
N ALA A 73 -15.75 -0.87 1.57
CA ALA A 73 -15.06 0.42 1.46
C ALA A 73 -14.47 0.64 0.05
N VAL A 74 -13.89 -0.41 -0.55
CA VAL A 74 -13.40 -0.34 -1.94
C VAL A 74 -14.55 -0.06 -2.90
N GLU A 75 -15.70 -0.72 -2.75
CA GLU A 75 -16.90 -0.47 -3.56
C GLU A 75 -17.32 1.01 -3.48
N GLN A 76 -17.43 1.57 -2.27
CA GLN A 76 -17.81 2.97 -2.07
C GLN A 76 -16.80 3.93 -2.70
N THR A 77 -15.51 3.61 -2.58
CA THR A 77 -14.41 4.39 -3.14
C THR A 77 -14.46 4.41 -4.68
N VAL A 78 -14.77 3.27 -5.29
CA VAL A 78 -14.99 3.15 -6.73
C VAL A 78 -16.24 3.91 -7.18
N ALA A 79 -17.34 3.80 -6.43
CA ALA A 79 -18.56 4.55 -6.70
C ALA A 79 -18.34 6.08 -6.60
N ALA A 80 -17.40 6.52 -5.77
CA ALA A 80 -16.96 7.92 -5.65
C ALA A 80 -15.99 8.37 -6.76
N GLY A 81 -15.62 7.48 -7.69
CA GLY A 81 -14.78 7.79 -8.85
C GLY A 81 -13.28 7.52 -8.68
N LEU A 82 -12.84 7.03 -7.53
CA LEU A 82 -11.45 6.63 -7.33
C LEU A 82 -11.18 5.24 -7.93
N GLY A 83 -10.00 5.02 -8.50
CA GLY A 83 -9.61 3.71 -9.01
C GLY A 83 -9.62 2.63 -7.91
N TRP A 84 -10.15 1.44 -8.23
CA TRP A 84 -10.22 0.32 -7.27
C TRP A 84 -8.85 -0.07 -6.70
N THR A 85 -7.77 0.18 -7.45
CA THR A 85 -6.39 -0.11 -7.07
C THR A 85 -5.89 0.71 -5.87
N TYR A 86 -6.57 1.81 -5.54
CA TYR A 86 -6.27 2.69 -4.40
C TYR A 86 -7.18 2.42 -3.19
N GLY A 87 -8.38 1.88 -3.41
CA GLY A 87 -9.43 1.80 -2.37
C GLY A 87 -9.03 1.00 -1.12
N HIS A 88 -8.27 -0.09 -1.28
CA HIS A 88 -7.84 -0.88 -0.12
C HIS A 88 -6.75 -0.15 0.69
N ALA A 89 -5.87 0.63 0.05
CA ALA A 89 -4.93 1.49 0.75
C ALA A 89 -5.64 2.62 1.52
N VAL A 90 -6.70 3.21 0.92
CA VAL A 90 -7.55 4.20 1.60
C VAL A 90 -8.20 3.59 2.85
N TYR A 91 -8.83 2.43 2.71
CA TYR A 91 -9.43 1.71 3.83
C TYR A 91 -8.40 1.39 4.92
N ALA A 92 -7.24 0.84 4.55
CA ALA A 92 -6.19 0.49 5.51
C ALA A 92 -5.67 1.72 6.28
N ALA A 93 -5.55 2.88 5.62
CA ALA A 93 -5.09 4.11 6.25
C ALA A 93 -6.13 4.66 7.24
N ALA A 94 -7.40 4.65 6.85
CA ALA A 94 -8.51 5.12 7.67
C ALA A 94 -8.82 4.19 8.86
N ALA A 95 -8.62 2.87 8.70
CA ALA A 95 -8.88 1.89 9.75
C ALA A 95 -7.76 1.79 10.81
N SER A 96 -6.64 2.46 10.60
CA SER A 96 -5.49 2.39 11.51
C SER A 96 -5.77 3.13 12.83
N ALA A 97 -5.43 2.51 13.96
CA ALA A 97 -5.56 3.12 15.29
C ALA A 97 -4.59 4.29 15.52
N VAL A 98 -3.52 4.35 14.73
CA VAL A 98 -2.56 5.45 14.66
C VAL A 98 -2.64 6.07 13.28
N GLU A 99 -2.41 7.38 13.16
CA GLU A 99 -2.50 8.10 11.88
C GLU A 99 -1.76 7.34 10.76
N GLY A 100 -2.52 6.86 9.78
CA GLY A 100 -2.05 6.05 8.67
C GLY A 100 -1.54 6.93 7.54
N GLN A 101 -0.33 6.67 7.06
CA GLN A 101 0.23 7.33 5.88
C GLN A 101 0.38 6.34 4.74
N VAL A 102 -0.01 6.76 3.54
CA VAL A 102 0.15 5.95 2.32
C VAL A 102 1.34 6.47 1.54
N LEU A 103 2.36 5.63 1.37
CA LEU A 103 3.44 5.87 0.43
C LEU A 103 2.94 5.54 -0.98
N THR A 104 3.11 6.47 -1.91
CA THR A 104 2.59 6.37 -3.29
C THR A 104 3.43 7.20 -4.26
N ALA A 105 3.46 6.81 -5.53
CA ALA A 105 4.03 7.59 -6.63
C ALA A 105 3.02 8.54 -7.30
N THR A 106 1.75 8.50 -6.88
CA THR A 106 0.64 9.32 -7.40
C THR A 106 -0.14 9.93 -6.23
N PRO A 107 0.48 10.79 -5.41
CA PRO A 107 -0.14 11.35 -4.21
C PRO A 107 -1.43 12.13 -4.49
N GLU A 108 -1.52 12.80 -5.64
CA GLU A 108 -2.68 13.59 -6.07
C GLU A 108 -3.97 12.77 -6.20
N VAL A 109 -3.86 11.45 -6.42
CA VAL A 109 -5.02 10.54 -6.51
C VAL A 109 -5.72 10.40 -5.16
N TYR A 110 -5.04 10.71 -4.05
CA TYR A 110 -5.60 10.63 -2.69
C TYR A 110 -6.28 11.94 -2.25
N ASP A 111 -6.28 13.00 -3.06
CA ASP A 111 -6.92 14.27 -2.72
C ASP A 111 -8.41 14.08 -2.43
N GLY A 112 -8.87 14.64 -1.30
CA GLY A 112 -10.27 14.52 -0.86
C GLY A 112 -10.64 13.19 -0.20
N THR A 113 -9.72 12.23 -0.11
CA THR A 113 -9.97 10.93 0.59
C THR A 113 -9.79 11.02 2.11
N GLY A 114 -9.18 12.09 2.61
CA GLY A 114 -8.82 12.26 4.03
C GLY A 114 -7.58 11.47 4.46
N VAL A 115 -6.94 10.76 3.55
CA VAL A 115 -5.71 9.99 3.79
C VAL A 115 -4.48 10.89 3.66
N TRP A 116 -3.51 10.71 4.55
CA TRP A 116 -2.21 11.33 4.40
C TRP A 116 -1.36 10.55 3.37
N ALA A 117 -1.34 11.03 2.12
CA ALA A 117 -0.47 10.49 1.09
C ALA A 117 0.92 11.15 1.14
N VAL A 118 1.96 10.33 1.03
CA VAL A 118 3.36 10.74 0.98
C VAL A 118 3.94 10.33 -0.35
N ASP A 119 4.39 11.32 -1.11
CA ASP A 119 5.10 11.11 -2.38
C ASP A 119 6.43 10.39 -2.13
N ILE A 120 6.61 9.23 -2.77
CA ILE A 120 7.88 8.51 -2.73
C ILE A 120 8.93 9.09 -3.68
N GLY A 121 8.52 10.01 -4.58
CA GLY A 121 9.33 10.55 -5.63
C GLY A 121 9.40 9.64 -6.85
N LYS A 122 10.41 9.84 -7.70
CA LYS A 122 10.56 9.06 -8.94
C LYS A 122 10.84 7.58 -8.61
N PRO A 123 10.11 6.63 -9.23
CA PRO A 123 10.36 5.20 -9.06
C PRO A 123 11.77 4.78 -9.53
#